data_AF-A0A2G8Y0K3-F1
#
_entry.id   AF-A0A2G8Y0K3-F1
#
_cell.length_a   1.000
_cell.length_b   1.000
_cell.length_c   1.000
_cell.angle_alpha   90.00
_cell.angle_beta   90.00
_cell.angle_gamma   90.00
#
_symmetry.space_group_name_H-M   'P 1'
#
loop_
_entity.id
_entity.type
_entity.pdbx_description
1 polymer ?
#
loop_
_entity_poly.entity_id
_entity_poly.type
_entity_poly.pdbx_seq_one_letter_code
_entity_poly.pdbx_strand_id
1 'polypeptide(L)'
;RDETLPFSAATDDSLDSPRSCCCWYRPYFPRIVRSLKIPSRVRKQVKEEINENWGKMLAEVVASVAMLTCMAFVTNPATSAVWMVIAVFFLAIILSASSTFFTNTLVSNAFTELVLLIVTLWSCIAIYQHGPAVWSVWLTTCLFTVLIAFAYTTLTNAALIFKIHVEVLIFLLIAALSVPVVANLISPDQVMDSDLGNPFSVVNTHGAFGYIGKERYELIIQGTNASSPTQTLYWQNYEFKCKPGDLYRRPCWAAPYHYRLDWLMWLASMGDKETVKDMHPWLSNFLSRLLQNSKSVTGLLAHNPFQNSDPPTALRVLRIQYRFTKGPVFGGGPWWEVVPETRELFVAPSQVPGAAAHLRKQLLILRRREEKQRLEQRRKEEAEIRRKEEEAFKRRRERAMKEEERRKREAAEAEKRRIAEQARQAEDEKRIREQAEAARKAEEEAVRKQIEEEKKRHEEEEKERQAEEERERREQQEEEEKRRAEDEKRRKEKEQATLLARQRSEEALKEAEKKARKDAEEEERKRKEDALQEEKRQKEEKEAEEKRRKQAEARREAARAAAEKESEKARQLQEQEAKRKALEEQERRKARERQRSASSQVAVYTAQPHDGGGVPLRHAPLLTRKKQAL
;
A
#
# COMPACT_ATOMS: atom_id res chain seq x y z
N ARG A 1 77.35 -28.61 -7.65
CA ARG A 1 76.85 -28.16 -8.97
C ARG A 1 75.64 -29.01 -9.27
N ASP A 2 74.47 -28.46 -8.93
CA ASP A 2 73.24 -28.48 -9.71
C ASP A 2 72.92 -29.76 -10.52
N GLU A 3 71.87 -30.49 -10.15
CA GLU A 3 70.53 -30.30 -10.74
C GLU A 3 69.52 -31.39 -10.31
N THR A 4 68.40 -30.92 -9.74
CA THR A 4 67.01 -31.43 -9.86
C THR A 4 66.67 -32.89 -9.49
N LEU A 5 65.94 -33.02 -8.37
CA LEU A 5 65.06 -34.15 -8.06
C LEU A 5 63.81 -34.14 -8.97
N PRO A 6 63.43 -35.24 -9.64
CA PRO A 6 62.14 -35.32 -10.29
C PRO A 6 61.10 -35.81 -9.28
N PHE A 7 60.26 -34.90 -8.78
CA PHE A 7 58.95 -35.25 -8.22
C PHE A 7 58.02 -35.62 -9.39
N SER A 8 58.24 -36.79 -9.99
CA SER A 8 57.26 -37.40 -10.89
C SER A 8 56.17 -38.01 -10.00
N ALA A 9 55.09 -37.26 -9.80
CA ALA A 9 53.80 -37.87 -9.52
C ALA A 9 53.48 -38.70 -10.75
N ALA A 10 53.45 -40.03 -10.60
CA ALA A 10 52.98 -40.93 -11.63
C ALA A 10 51.58 -40.49 -12.06
N THR A 11 51.48 -39.91 -13.25
CA THR A 11 50.23 -39.70 -13.96
C THR A 11 49.79 -41.06 -14.48
N ASP A 12 48.87 -41.69 -13.75
CA ASP A 12 48.08 -42.79 -14.27
C ASP A 12 47.06 -42.20 -15.27
N ASP A 13 47.53 -41.99 -16.51
CA ASP A 13 46.81 -41.41 -17.65
C ASP A 13 45.85 -42.40 -18.33
N SER A 14 45.05 -43.16 -17.56
CA SER A 14 44.18 -44.19 -18.14
C SER A 14 42.67 -43.99 -17.98
N LEU A 15 42.19 -42.83 -17.47
CA LEU A 15 40.75 -42.54 -17.36
C LEU A 15 40.42 -41.06 -17.63
N ASP A 16 40.69 -40.58 -18.84
CA ASP A 16 40.15 -39.31 -19.34
C ASP A 16 38.70 -39.50 -19.80
N SER A 17 37.75 -39.23 -18.90
CA SER A 17 36.39 -38.88 -19.31
C SER A 17 36.39 -37.45 -19.91
N PRO A 18 35.68 -37.19 -21.01
CA PRO A 18 35.75 -35.91 -21.71
C PRO A 18 35.28 -34.76 -20.79
N ARG A 19 36.13 -33.75 -20.63
CA ARG A 19 35.82 -32.56 -19.84
C ARG A 19 34.74 -31.74 -20.55
N SER A 20 33.51 -31.83 -20.08
CA SER A 20 32.46 -30.88 -20.46
C SER A 20 32.74 -29.54 -19.77
N CYS A 21 33.04 -28.53 -20.58
CA CYS A 21 32.89 -27.13 -20.19
C CYS A 21 31.47 -26.93 -19.63
N CYS A 22 31.37 -26.28 -18.47
CA CYS A 22 30.15 -25.95 -17.71
C CYS A 22 29.85 -26.85 -16.52
N CYS A 23 29.57 -26.15 -15.41
CA CYS A 23 28.97 -26.60 -14.16
C CYS A 23 29.91 -27.18 -13.10
N TRP A 24 30.19 -26.32 -12.11
CA TRP A 24 30.42 -26.64 -10.71
C TRP A 24 31.53 -27.65 -10.42
N TYR A 25 32.64 -27.13 -9.90
CA TYR A 25 33.68 -27.88 -9.22
C TYR A 25 33.03 -28.69 -8.10
N ARG A 26 32.62 -29.94 -8.38
CA ARG A 26 32.13 -30.86 -7.36
C ARG A 26 33.37 -31.63 -6.89
N PRO A 27 34.03 -31.22 -5.80
CA PRO A 27 35.17 -31.96 -5.30
C PRO A 27 34.73 -33.40 -5.03
N TYR A 28 35.36 -34.35 -5.71
CA TYR A 28 35.10 -35.77 -5.52
C TYR A 28 35.62 -36.11 -4.12
N PHE A 29 34.74 -36.00 -3.11
CA PHE A 29 35.06 -36.20 -1.70
C PHE A 29 35.87 -37.50 -1.44
N PRO A 30 35.58 -38.64 -2.10
CA PRO A 30 36.40 -39.85 -1.95
C PRO A 30 37.84 -39.69 -2.42
N ARG A 31 38.10 -38.82 -3.41
CA ARG A 31 39.46 -38.52 -3.93
C ARG A 31 40.24 -37.67 -2.93
N ILE A 32 39.59 -36.70 -2.28
CA ILE A 32 40.16 -35.91 -1.16
C ILE A 32 40.47 -36.83 0.04
N VAL A 33 39.55 -37.70 0.41
CA VAL A 33 39.76 -38.67 1.50
C VAL A 33 40.89 -39.66 1.18
N ARG A 34 41.03 -40.07 -0.08
CA ARG A 34 42.16 -40.91 -0.52
C ARG A 34 43.49 -40.16 -0.57
N SER A 35 43.50 -38.87 -0.93
CA SER A 35 44.72 -38.04 -0.93
C SER A 35 45.20 -37.68 0.47
N LEU A 36 44.34 -37.79 1.50
CA LEU A 36 44.71 -37.62 2.90
C LEU A 36 45.48 -38.84 3.48
N LYS A 37 45.63 -39.95 2.74
CA LYS A 37 46.40 -41.11 3.21
C LYS A 37 47.89 -40.79 3.24
N ILE A 38 48.44 -40.71 4.45
CA ILE A 38 49.88 -40.53 4.69
C ILE A 38 50.66 -41.67 4.02
N PRO A 39 51.63 -41.38 3.12
CA PRO A 39 52.42 -42.39 2.45
C PRO A 39 53.14 -43.33 3.45
N SER A 40 53.27 -44.61 3.10
CA SER A 40 53.89 -45.61 3.98
C SER A 40 55.35 -45.29 4.33
N ARG A 41 56.08 -44.60 3.44
CA ARG A 41 57.44 -44.08 3.71
C ARG A 41 57.45 -43.04 4.82
N VAL A 42 56.59 -42.03 4.75
CA VAL A 42 56.46 -40.99 5.79
C VAL A 42 56.07 -41.64 7.12
N ARG A 43 55.16 -42.62 7.10
CA ARG A 43 54.77 -43.34 8.33
C ARG A 43 55.92 -44.10 8.99
N LYS A 44 56.81 -44.72 8.20
CA LYS A 44 58.01 -45.38 8.72
C LYS A 44 59.00 -44.37 9.29
N GLN A 45 59.26 -43.30 8.56
CA GLN A 45 60.13 -42.21 8.99
C GLN A 45 59.64 -41.57 10.31
N VAL A 46 58.35 -41.27 10.42
CA VAL A 46 57.73 -40.76 11.65
C VAL A 46 57.94 -41.71 12.83
N LYS A 47 57.80 -43.01 12.61
CA LYS A 47 57.98 -44.01 13.67
C LYS A 47 59.43 -44.12 14.14
N GLU A 48 60.38 -44.03 13.21
CA GLU A 48 61.81 -44.00 13.51
C GLU A 48 62.19 -42.71 14.26
N GLU A 49 61.76 -41.54 13.78
CA GLU A 49 62.00 -40.24 14.42
C GLU A 49 61.45 -40.18 15.86
N ILE A 50 60.24 -40.70 16.10
CA ILE A 50 59.63 -40.76 17.43
C ILE A 50 60.46 -41.65 18.37
N ASN A 51 60.88 -42.83 17.92
CA ASN A 51 61.62 -43.76 18.76
C ASN A 51 63.01 -43.21 19.14
N GLU A 52 63.70 -42.56 18.21
CA GLU A 52 65.05 -42.02 18.45
C GLU A 52 65.06 -40.77 19.32
N ASN A 53 64.02 -39.91 19.21
CA ASN A 53 63.96 -38.62 19.89
C ASN A 53 62.87 -38.51 20.96
N TRP A 54 62.32 -39.64 21.43
CA TRP A 54 61.15 -39.67 22.32
C TRP A 54 61.31 -38.79 23.57
N GLY A 55 62.49 -38.81 24.21
CA GLY A 55 62.75 -38.03 25.43
C GLY A 55 62.76 -36.52 25.19
N LYS A 56 63.25 -36.08 24.02
CA LYS A 56 63.21 -34.67 23.63
C LYS A 56 61.79 -34.23 23.29
N MET A 57 61.03 -35.06 22.57
CA MET A 57 59.62 -34.80 22.28
C MET A 57 58.76 -34.76 23.55
N LEU A 58 59.09 -35.56 24.57
CA LEU A 58 58.42 -35.50 25.86
C LEU A 58 58.58 -34.12 26.51
N ALA A 59 59.77 -33.51 26.43
CA ALA A 59 60.00 -32.17 26.95
C ALA A 59 59.17 -31.10 26.20
N GLU A 60 59.05 -31.23 24.87
CA GLU A 60 58.19 -30.36 24.06
C GLU A 60 56.71 -30.52 24.40
N VAL A 61 56.25 -31.74 24.66
CA VAL A 61 54.89 -32.01 25.12
C VAL A 61 54.65 -31.36 26.49
N VAL A 62 55.58 -31.50 27.43
CA VAL A 62 55.47 -30.86 28.76
C VAL A 62 55.42 -29.34 28.64
N ALA A 63 56.28 -28.73 27.82
CA ALA A 63 56.26 -27.29 27.54
C ALA A 63 54.94 -26.84 26.89
N SER A 64 54.41 -27.64 25.95
CA SER A 64 53.13 -27.37 25.29
C SER A 64 51.96 -27.43 26.26
N VAL A 65 51.92 -28.43 27.14
CA VAL A 65 50.90 -28.55 28.20
C VAL A 65 50.98 -27.37 29.18
N ALA A 66 52.19 -26.98 29.59
CA ALA A 66 52.40 -25.80 30.43
C ALA A 66 51.89 -24.53 29.73
N MET A 67 52.21 -24.35 28.44
CA MET A 67 51.76 -23.19 27.67
C MET A 67 50.24 -23.14 27.51
N LEU A 68 49.60 -24.26 27.19
CA LEU A 68 48.13 -24.36 27.09
C LEU A 68 47.46 -24.10 28.44
N THR A 69 48.06 -24.57 29.53
CA THR A 69 47.57 -24.32 30.89
C THR A 69 47.66 -22.82 31.22
N CYS A 70 48.81 -22.18 30.97
CA CYS A 70 48.95 -20.74 31.15
C CYS A 70 47.98 -19.96 30.26
N MET A 71 47.78 -20.40 29.02
CA MET A 71 46.86 -19.77 28.08
C MET A 71 45.42 -19.79 28.60
N ALA A 72 44.98 -20.88 29.22
CA ALA A 72 43.66 -20.98 29.85
C ALA A 72 43.42 -19.87 30.89
N PHE A 73 44.43 -19.49 31.69
CA PHE A 73 44.33 -18.39 32.65
C PHE A 73 44.37 -17.00 32.00
N VAL A 74 44.97 -16.87 30.82
CA VAL A 74 45.08 -15.60 30.08
C VAL A 74 43.80 -15.26 29.30
N THR A 75 42.91 -16.24 29.10
CA THR A 75 41.66 -16.06 28.33
C THR A 75 40.79 -14.92 28.81
N ASN A 76 40.74 -14.66 30.11
CA ASN A 76 39.96 -13.57 30.67
C ASN A 76 40.86 -12.37 31.02
N PRO A 77 40.86 -11.29 30.21
CA PRO A 77 41.77 -10.16 30.38
C PRO A 77 41.53 -9.37 31.67
N ALA A 78 40.36 -9.49 32.29
CA ALA A 78 40.06 -8.81 33.56
C ALA A 78 40.78 -9.46 34.76
N THR A 79 41.12 -10.74 34.66
CA THR A 79 41.72 -11.52 35.75
C THR A 79 43.14 -11.99 35.45
N SER A 80 43.58 -11.88 34.19
CA SER A 80 44.88 -12.38 33.77
C SER A 80 46.02 -11.56 34.38
N ALA A 81 46.85 -12.19 35.20
CA ALA A 81 48.09 -11.59 35.65
C ALA A 81 49.06 -11.41 34.47
N VAL A 82 49.68 -10.24 34.37
CA VAL A 82 50.64 -9.89 33.29
C VAL A 82 51.76 -10.94 33.17
N TRP A 83 52.21 -11.51 34.29
CA TRP A 83 53.22 -12.56 34.30
C TRP A 83 52.81 -13.83 33.54
N MET A 84 51.52 -14.18 33.52
CA MET A 84 51.02 -15.34 32.77
C MET A 84 51.08 -15.09 31.26
N VAL A 85 50.75 -13.86 30.83
CA VAL A 85 50.88 -13.42 29.43
C VAL A 85 52.33 -13.52 28.96
N ILE A 86 53.25 -13.03 29.79
CA ILE A 86 54.69 -13.10 29.55
C ILE A 86 55.18 -14.56 29.52
N ALA A 87 54.69 -15.41 30.43
CA ALA A 87 55.04 -16.82 30.46
C ALA A 87 54.61 -17.57 29.18
N VAL A 88 53.40 -17.33 28.67
CA VAL A 88 52.94 -17.91 27.39
C VAL A 88 53.86 -17.52 26.25
N PHE A 89 54.25 -16.25 26.16
CA PHE A 89 55.17 -15.77 25.12
C PHE A 89 56.55 -16.46 25.19
N PHE A 90 57.16 -16.53 26.38
CA PHE A 90 58.47 -17.17 26.51
C PHE A 90 58.39 -18.69 26.30
N LEU A 91 57.32 -19.35 26.74
CA LEU A 91 57.10 -20.77 26.45
C LEU A 91 56.95 -21.03 24.95
N ALA A 92 56.30 -20.13 24.20
CA ALA A 92 56.19 -20.23 22.74
C ALA A 92 57.57 -20.12 22.06
N ILE A 93 58.43 -19.19 22.50
CA ILE A 93 59.80 -19.05 22.00
C ILE A 93 60.63 -20.30 22.34
N ILE A 94 60.55 -20.77 23.59
CA ILE A 94 61.31 -21.95 24.04
C ILE A 94 60.89 -23.20 23.25
N LEU A 95 59.58 -23.39 23.05
CA LEU A 95 59.06 -24.51 22.26
C LEU A 95 59.53 -24.42 20.79
N SER A 96 59.40 -23.24 20.18
CA SER A 96 59.88 -22.98 18.81
C SER A 96 61.38 -23.24 18.66
N ALA A 97 62.19 -22.79 19.62
CA ALA A 97 63.64 -22.98 19.61
C ALA A 97 64.04 -24.44 19.87
N SER A 98 63.35 -25.14 20.78
CA SER A 98 63.53 -26.57 21.02
C SER A 98 63.30 -27.37 19.74
N SER A 99 62.18 -27.13 19.08
CA SER A 99 61.79 -27.80 17.83
C SER A 99 62.83 -27.59 16.73
N THR A 100 63.27 -26.34 16.54
CA THR A 100 64.15 -25.96 15.42
C THR A 100 65.60 -26.41 15.64
N PHE A 101 66.14 -26.23 16.86
CA PHE A 101 67.57 -26.40 17.11
C PHE A 101 67.94 -27.70 17.81
N PHE A 102 67.06 -28.28 18.64
CA PHE A 102 67.41 -29.42 19.50
C PHE A 102 66.85 -30.77 19.01
N THR A 103 65.58 -30.80 18.61
CA THR A 103 64.94 -31.99 18.04
C THR A 103 65.14 -32.04 16.52
N ASN A 104 64.81 -30.97 15.81
CA ASN A 104 64.96 -30.83 14.36
C ASN A 104 64.44 -32.06 13.58
N THR A 105 63.22 -32.50 13.93
CA THR A 105 62.52 -33.61 13.25
C THR A 105 61.23 -33.13 12.62
N LEU A 106 60.73 -33.83 11.60
CA LEU A 106 59.50 -33.45 10.92
C LEU A 106 58.30 -33.55 11.85
N VAL A 107 58.27 -34.57 12.71
CA VAL A 107 57.20 -34.77 13.70
C VAL A 107 57.17 -33.65 14.73
N SER A 108 58.33 -33.26 15.28
CA SER A 108 58.43 -32.17 16.25
C SER A 108 58.02 -30.83 15.62
N ASN A 109 58.44 -30.58 14.38
CA ASN A 109 58.10 -29.36 13.67
C ASN A 109 56.59 -29.24 13.44
N ALA A 110 55.94 -30.31 12.95
CA ALA A 110 54.50 -30.32 12.74
C ALA A 110 53.72 -30.21 14.06
N PHE A 111 54.22 -30.83 15.13
CA PHE A 111 53.61 -30.73 16.47
C PHE A 111 53.69 -29.30 17.01
N THR A 112 54.87 -28.68 16.95
CA THR A 112 55.09 -27.31 17.43
C THR A 112 54.29 -26.29 16.62
N GLU A 113 54.22 -26.45 15.29
CA GLU A 113 53.38 -25.61 14.42
C GLU A 113 51.91 -25.70 14.81
N LEU A 114 51.39 -26.92 15.05
CA LEU A 114 50.02 -27.12 15.48
C LEU A 114 49.74 -26.47 16.84
N VAL A 115 50.64 -26.63 17.82
CA VAL A 115 50.49 -26.03 19.15
C VAL A 115 50.51 -24.50 19.06
N LEU A 116 51.45 -23.91 18.30
CA LEU A 116 51.51 -22.46 18.09
C LEU A 116 50.26 -21.94 17.39
N LEU A 117 49.72 -22.67 16.41
CA LEU A 117 48.47 -22.32 15.72
C LEU A 117 47.29 -22.34 16.70
N ILE A 118 47.17 -23.37 17.54
CA ILE A 118 46.11 -23.48 18.55
C ILE A 118 46.17 -22.33 19.55
N VAL A 119 47.34 -22.04 20.11
CA VAL A 119 47.49 -20.95 21.10
C VAL A 119 47.27 -19.58 20.46
N THR A 120 47.73 -19.37 19.23
CA THR A 120 47.47 -18.13 18.47
C THR A 120 45.97 -17.96 18.18
N LEU A 121 45.29 -19.02 17.71
CA LEU A 121 43.85 -19.00 17.47
C LEU A 121 43.07 -18.72 18.76
N TRP A 122 43.44 -19.36 19.87
CA TRP A 122 42.82 -19.12 21.17
C TRP A 122 43.00 -17.66 21.61
N SER A 123 44.18 -17.10 21.40
CA SER A 123 44.47 -15.69 21.70
C SER A 123 43.61 -14.75 20.85
N CYS A 124 43.45 -15.04 19.55
CA CYS A 124 42.53 -14.32 18.67
C CYS A 124 41.08 -14.40 19.18
N ILE A 125 40.57 -15.60 19.47
CA ILE A 125 39.20 -15.80 19.97
C ILE A 125 38.97 -14.98 21.25
N ALA A 126 39.93 -14.98 22.18
CA ALA A 126 39.85 -14.20 23.41
C ALA A 126 39.76 -12.69 23.16
N ILE A 127 40.53 -12.15 22.19
CA ILE A 127 40.38 -10.75 21.76
C ILE A 127 38.95 -10.50 21.25
N TYR A 128 38.44 -11.36 20.37
CA TYR A 128 37.13 -11.15 19.76
C TYR A 128 35.95 -11.35 20.73
N GLN A 129 36.14 -12.09 21.82
CA GLN A 129 35.11 -12.27 22.87
C GLN A 129 35.17 -11.19 23.95
N HIS A 130 36.36 -10.73 24.33
CA HIS A 130 36.54 -9.83 25.48
C HIS A 130 36.98 -8.40 25.11
N GLY A 131 37.29 -8.16 23.84
CA GLY A 131 37.74 -6.87 23.33
C GLY A 131 39.27 -6.70 23.31
N PRO A 132 39.77 -5.60 22.71
CA PRO A 132 41.19 -5.40 22.45
C PRO A 132 41.91 -4.80 23.67
N ALA A 133 42.12 -5.60 24.72
CA ALA A 133 43.01 -5.21 25.82
C ALA A 133 44.47 -5.14 25.33
N VAL A 134 45.24 -4.18 25.85
CA VAL A 134 46.65 -3.95 25.43
C VAL A 134 47.49 -5.22 25.49
N TRP A 135 47.37 -5.98 26.59
CA TRP A 135 48.11 -7.24 26.79
C TRP A 135 47.65 -8.36 25.86
N SER A 136 46.35 -8.45 25.56
CA SER A 136 45.82 -9.45 24.64
C SER A 136 46.30 -9.20 23.22
N VAL A 137 46.21 -7.95 22.74
CA VAL A 137 46.70 -7.55 21.42
C VAL A 137 48.21 -7.77 21.29
N TRP A 138 48.96 -7.40 22.33
CA TRP A 138 50.40 -7.66 22.39
C TRP A 138 50.71 -9.15 22.28
N LEU A 139 50.08 -9.99 23.11
CA LEU A 139 50.30 -11.43 23.11
C LEU A 139 49.95 -12.06 21.76
N THR A 140 48.79 -11.74 21.19
CA THR A 140 48.38 -12.29 19.89
C THR A 140 49.36 -11.90 18.79
N THR A 141 49.83 -10.65 18.78
CA THR A 141 50.83 -10.18 17.81
C THR A 141 52.13 -10.96 17.97
N CYS A 142 52.61 -11.13 19.20
CA CYS A 142 53.82 -11.89 19.50
C CYS A 142 53.69 -13.36 19.11
N LEU A 143 52.60 -14.04 19.49
CA LEU A 143 52.34 -15.44 19.13
C LEU A 143 52.27 -15.64 17.62
N PHE A 144 51.57 -14.74 16.91
CA PHE A 144 51.50 -14.79 15.46
C PHE A 144 52.88 -14.58 14.81
N THR A 145 53.69 -13.64 15.33
CA THR A 145 55.06 -13.47 14.83
C THR A 145 55.93 -14.70 15.05
N VAL A 146 55.81 -15.37 16.22
CA VAL A 146 56.54 -16.60 16.52
C VAL A 146 56.08 -17.75 15.61
N LEU A 147 54.76 -17.93 15.43
CA LEU A 147 54.18 -18.93 14.52
C LEU A 147 54.70 -18.76 13.09
N ILE A 148 54.65 -17.53 12.57
CA ILE A 148 55.09 -17.24 11.22
C ILE A 148 56.61 -17.42 11.10
N ALA A 149 57.41 -16.87 12.02
CA ALA A 149 58.87 -17.03 12.01
C ALA A 149 59.29 -18.50 12.07
N PHE A 150 58.64 -19.30 12.92
CA PHE A 150 58.86 -20.73 13.02
C PHE A 150 58.52 -21.44 11.70
N ALA A 151 57.37 -21.14 11.12
CA ALA A 151 56.96 -21.75 9.85
C ALA A 151 57.92 -21.38 8.70
N TYR A 152 58.48 -20.16 8.68
CA TYR A 152 59.54 -19.76 7.74
C TYR A 152 60.84 -20.56 7.90
N THR A 153 61.16 -21.03 9.10
CA THR A 153 62.36 -21.85 9.34
C THR A 153 62.18 -23.33 8.97
N THR A 154 60.94 -23.83 9.01
CA THR A 154 60.66 -25.26 8.80
C THR A 154 60.15 -25.57 7.39
N LEU A 155 59.50 -24.61 6.73
CA LEU A 155 58.86 -24.79 5.42
C LEU A 155 59.55 -23.93 4.35
N THR A 156 59.60 -24.45 3.11
CA THR A 156 60.40 -23.87 2.02
C THR A 156 59.72 -22.69 1.29
N ASN A 157 58.40 -22.54 1.38
CA ASN A 157 57.64 -21.53 0.62
C ASN A 157 57.00 -20.47 1.52
N ALA A 158 57.83 -19.54 1.95
CA ALA A 158 57.52 -18.25 2.57
C ALA A 158 56.10 -17.68 2.34
N ALA A 159 55.78 -17.36 1.09
CA ALA A 159 54.54 -16.66 0.74
C ALA A 159 53.31 -17.56 0.87
N LEU A 160 53.45 -18.85 0.56
CA LEU A 160 52.39 -19.83 0.69
C LEU A 160 52.07 -20.12 2.17
N ILE A 161 53.10 -20.17 3.02
CA ILE A 161 52.98 -20.37 4.46
C ILE A 161 52.13 -19.27 5.08
N PHE A 162 52.51 -18.00 4.87
CA PHE A 162 51.80 -16.87 5.47
C PHE A 162 50.33 -16.85 5.04
N LYS A 163 50.08 -17.05 3.73
CA LYS A 163 48.73 -17.11 3.17
C LYS A 163 47.88 -18.21 3.83
N ILE A 164 48.38 -19.44 3.86
CA ILE A 164 47.63 -20.59 4.42
C ILE A 164 47.33 -20.37 5.91
N HIS A 165 48.32 -19.90 6.69
CA HIS A 165 48.12 -19.66 8.11
C HIS A 165 47.05 -18.60 8.36
N VAL A 166 47.09 -17.48 7.64
CA VAL A 166 46.09 -16.42 7.77
C VAL A 166 44.71 -16.93 7.36
N GLU A 167 44.59 -17.63 6.23
CA GLU A 167 43.30 -18.18 5.76
C GLU A 167 42.72 -19.19 6.76
N VAL A 168 43.54 -20.11 7.27
CA VAL A 168 43.13 -21.11 8.27
C VAL A 168 42.74 -20.44 9.59
N LEU A 169 43.53 -19.49 10.08
CA LEU A 169 43.22 -18.76 11.32
C LEU A 169 41.92 -17.96 11.20
N ILE A 170 41.71 -17.25 10.09
CA ILE A 170 40.46 -16.50 9.86
C ILE A 170 39.28 -17.47 9.75
N PHE A 171 39.41 -18.58 9.01
CA PHE A 171 38.35 -19.58 8.89
C PHE A 171 37.97 -20.16 10.25
N LEU A 172 38.96 -20.61 11.03
CA LEU A 172 38.73 -21.19 12.36
C LEU A 172 38.17 -20.16 13.35
N LEU A 173 38.63 -18.90 13.28
CA LEU A 173 38.09 -17.81 14.08
C LEU A 173 36.61 -17.58 13.77
N ILE A 174 36.24 -17.43 12.49
CA ILE A 174 34.83 -17.24 12.08
C ILE A 174 34.00 -18.46 12.50
N ALA A 175 34.52 -19.68 12.30
CA ALA A 175 33.82 -20.90 12.71
C ALA A 175 33.56 -20.94 14.22
N ALA A 176 34.56 -20.59 15.04
CA ALA A 176 34.43 -20.52 16.50
C ALA A 176 33.44 -19.44 16.94
N LEU A 177 33.53 -18.24 16.37
CA LEU A 177 32.59 -17.13 16.65
C LEU A 177 31.16 -17.42 16.17
N SER A 178 31.00 -18.32 15.18
CA SER A 178 29.69 -18.75 14.69
C SER A 178 28.99 -19.76 15.59
N VAL A 179 29.71 -20.46 16.49
CA VAL A 179 29.11 -21.45 17.40
C VAL A 179 27.94 -20.88 18.23
N PRO A 180 28.10 -19.78 18.99
CA PRO A 180 26.98 -19.21 19.75
C PRO A 180 25.84 -18.71 18.85
N VAL A 181 26.18 -18.14 17.68
CA VAL A 181 25.20 -17.67 16.69
C VAL A 181 24.35 -18.82 16.15
N VAL A 182 24.98 -19.91 15.71
CA VAL A 182 24.28 -21.09 15.20
C VAL A 182 23.49 -21.78 16.30
N ALA A 183 24.03 -21.88 17.52
CA ALA A 183 23.30 -22.40 18.67
C ALA A 183 22.02 -21.59 18.96
N ASN A 184 22.09 -20.25 18.88
CA ASN A 184 20.93 -19.37 18.99
C ASN A 184 19.95 -19.54 17.81
N LEU A 185 20.42 -19.69 16.57
CA LEU A 185 19.53 -19.85 15.41
C LEU A 185 18.80 -21.20 15.39
N ILE A 186 19.37 -22.24 16.01
CA ILE A 186 18.73 -23.55 16.14
C ILE A 186 17.85 -23.59 17.41
N SER A 187 17.99 -22.62 18.33
CA SER A 187 17.19 -22.60 19.54
C SER A 187 15.71 -22.25 19.25
N PRO A 188 14.77 -22.71 20.07
CA PRO A 188 13.37 -22.29 19.99
C PRO A 188 13.17 -20.81 20.37
N ASP A 189 14.03 -20.29 21.26
CA ASP A 189 13.96 -18.95 21.83
C ASP A 189 15.11 -18.11 21.26
N GLN A 190 15.00 -17.81 19.97
CA GLN A 190 16.08 -17.11 19.27
C GLN A 190 16.13 -15.65 19.73
N VAL A 191 17.32 -15.21 20.14
CA VAL A 191 17.61 -13.80 20.40
C VAL A 191 18.10 -13.18 19.09
N MET A 192 17.35 -12.20 18.57
CA MET A 192 17.74 -11.45 17.37
C MET A 192 18.36 -10.11 17.74
N ASP A 193 19.07 -9.53 16.76
CA ASP A 193 19.78 -8.25 16.87
C ASP A 193 20.73 -8.22 18.06
N SER A 194 21.32 -9.38 18.36
CA SER A 194 22.31 -9.55 19.41
C SER A 194 23.65 -9.99 18.83
N ASP A 195 24.71 -9.39 19.37
CA ASP A 195 26.09 -9.77 19.11
C ASP A 195 26.51 -11.02 19.90
N LEU A 196 25.64 -11.54 20.79
CA LEU A 196 25.88 -12.74 21.62
C LEU A 196 27.23 -12.71 22.37
N GLY A 197 27.65 -11.52 22.81
CA GLY A 197 28.92 -11.34 23.53
C GLY A 197 30.14 -11.10 22.64
N ASN A 198 29.96 -10.84 21.33
CA ASN A 198 31.03 -10.46 20.41
C ASN A 198 31.14 -8.91 20.30
N PRO A 199 32.08 -8.24 20.99
CA PRO A 199 32.26 -6.78 20.91
C PRO A 199 32.52 -6.21 19.50
N PHE A 200 32.92 -7.05 18.54
CA PHE A 200 33.22 -6.62 17.18
C PHE A 200 32.09 -6.90 16.19
N SER A 201 31.00 -7.56 16.61
CA SER A 201 29.83 -7.90 15.78
C SER A 201 30.17 -8.62 14.46
N VAL A 202 31.34 -9.29 14.38
CA VAL A 202 31.84 -9.95 13.15
C VAL A 202 30.90 -11.04 12.67
N VAL A 203 30.32 -11.77 13.62
CA VAL A 203 29.22 -12.71 13.39
C VAL A 203 28.14 -12.33 14.40
N ASN A 204 26.90 -12.21 13.92
CA ASN A 204 25.77 -11.74 14.72
C ASN A 204 24.47 -12.42 14.25
N THR A 205 23.41 -12.19 15.02
CA THR A 205 22.07 -12.71 14.75
C THR A 205 21.16 -11.61 14.24
N HIS A 206 21.44 -11.06 13.06
CA HIS A 206 20.57 -10.02 12.49
C HIS A 206 19.30 -10.63 11.88
N GLY A 207 18.14 -10.17 12.33
CA GLY A 207 16.86 -10.67 11.84
C GLY A 207 15.67 -9.91 12.43
N ALA A 208 14.59 -9.79 11.66
CA ALA A 208 13.44 -9.00 12.07
C ALA A 208 12.68 -9.59 13.27
N PHE A 209 12.68 -10.92 13.43
CA PHE A 209 11.96 -11.62 14.50
C PHE A 209 12.69 -12.91 14.89
N GLY A 210 12.92 -13.11 16.20
CA GLY A 210 13.46 -14.38 16.75
C GLY A 210 12.37 -15.39 17.11
N TYR A 211 11.12 -14.95 17.09
CA TYR A 211 9.95 -15.77 17.32
C TYR A 211 8.81 -15.27 16.43
N ILE A 212 8.07 -16.21 15.84
CA ILE A 212 6.86 -15.93 15.08
C ILE A 212 5.69 -16.55 15.83
N GLY A 213 4.63 -15.76 16.03
CA GLY A 213 3.41 -16.21 16.70
C GLY A 213 2.80 -17.44 16.02
N LYS A 214 2.48 -18.47 16.82
CA LYS A 214 1.78 -19.67 16.36
C LYS A 214 0.29 -19.42 16.11
N GLU A 215 -0.27 -18.44 16.81
CA GLU A 215 -1.66 -18.01 16.70
C GLU A 215 -1.76 -16.74 15.86
N ARG A 216 -2.76 -16.68 14.97
CA ARG A 216 -2.95 -15.54 14.07
C ARG A 216 -4.22 -14.78 14.42
N TYR A 217 -4.10 -13.77 15.28
CA TYR A 217 -5.18 -12.82 15.50
C TYR A 217 -5.23 -11.79 14.38
N GLU A 218 -6.44 -11.42 13.97
CA GLU A 218 -6.68 -10.43 12.92
C GLU A 218 -7.69 -9.40 13.42
N LEU A 219 -7.39 -8.13 13.17
CA LEU A 219 -8.34 -7.05 13.39
C LEU A 219 -9.24 -6.91 12.16
N ILE A 220 -10.53 -7.22 12.32
CA ILE A 220 -11.58 -7.10 11.30
C ILE A 220 -12.34 -5.81 11.54
N ILE A 221 -12.18 -4.87 10.62
CA ILE A 221 -12.87 -3.59 10.68
C ILE A 221 -14.20 -3.72 9.96
N GLN A 222 -15.26 -3.32 10.64
CA GLN A 222 -16.61 -3.35 10.08
C GLN A 222 -17.24 -1.97 10.14
N GLY A 223 -18.00 -1.63 9.10
CA GLY A 223 -18.84 -0.43 9.07
C GLY A 223 -20.31 -0.78 8.92
N THR A 224 -21.17 0.13 9.38
CA THR A 224 -22.63 0.05 9.20
C THR A 224 -23.18 1.38 8.74
N ASN A 225 -24.30 1.36 8.02
CA ASN A 225 -25.12 2.53 7.69
C ASN A 225 -26.40 2.59 8.55
N ALA A 226 -26.56 1.70 9.53
CA ALA A 226 -27.74 1.64 10.37
C ALA A 226 -27.87 2.91 11.23
N SER A 227 -29.12 3.34 11.45
CA SER A 227 -29.45 4.49 12.30
C SER A 227 -29.11 4.25 13.78
N SER A 228 -28.98 2.99 14.20
CA SER A 228 -28.47 2.64 15.53
C SER A 228 -27.28 1.68 15.44
N PRO A 229 -26.11 2.04 16.01
CA PRO A 229 -24.94 1.16 16.05
C PRO A 229 -25.14 -0.13 16.85
N THR A 230 -26.19 -0.23 17.67
CA THR A 230 -26.56 -1.45 18.41
C THR A 230 -27.32 -2.47 17.57
N GLN A 231 -27.81 -2.11 16.38
CA GLN A 231 -28.43 -3.08 15.48
C GLN A 231 -27.36 -4.01 14.90
N THR A 232 -27.43 -5.29 15.29
CA THR A 232 -26.40 -6.30 15.01
C THR A 232 -26.40 -6.80 13.57
N LEU A 233 -27.46 -6.55 12.80
CA LEU A 233 -27.74 -7.26 11.55
C LEU A 233 -27.03 -6.71 10.30
N TYR A 234 -26.39 -5.54 10.34
CA TYR A 234 -25.83 -4.90 9.12
C TYR A 234 -24.42 -4.35 9.31
N TRP A 235 -23.45 -5.23 9.57
CA TRP A 235 -22.03 -4.87 9.63
C TRP A 235 -21.29 -5.46 8.43
N GLN A 236 -20.66 -4.61 7.62
CA GLN A 236 -19.92 -5.00 6.42
C GLN A 236 -18.42 -4.87 6.65
N ASN A 237 -17.64 -5.83 6.18
CA ASN A 237 -16.19 -5.88 6.37
C ASN A 237 -15.47 -4.94 5.40
N TYR A 238 -14.42 -4.29 5.88
CA TYR A 238 -13.38 -3.73 5.04
C TYR A 238 -12.31 -4.79 4.78
N GLU A 239 -11.93 -4.99 3.52
CA GLU A 239 -10.91 -5.98 3.15
C GLU A 239 -9.59 -5.31 2.80
N PHE A 240 -8.49 -5.95 3.20
CA PHE A 240 -7.11 -5.46 3.00
C PHE A 240 -6.44 -6.15 1.81
N LYS A 241 -5.27 -5.69 1.38
CA LYS A 241 -4.65 -6.14 0.11
C LYS A 241 -3.99 -7.51 0.16
N CYS A 242 -3.63 -8.00 1.33
CA CYS A 242 -2.88 -9.23 1.51
C CYS A 242 -3.22 -9.93 2.83
N LYS A 243 -3.58 -9.15 3.85
CA LYS A 243 -3.97 -9.66 5.16
C LYS A 243 -5.20 -10.59 5.03
N PRO A 244 -5.31 -11.65 5.86
CA PRO A 244 -6.50 -12.46 5.96
C PRO A 244 -7.74 -11.63 6.34
N GLY A 245 -8.87 -11.96 5.71
CA GLY A 245 -10.15 -11.31 5.91
C GLY A 245 -11.24 -12.28 5.48
N ASP A 246 -11.70 -12.16 4.24
CA ASP A 246 -12.56 -13.17 3.62
C ASP A 246 -11.97 -14.60 3.74
N LEU A 247 -12.78 -15.54 4.24
CA LEU A 247 -12.41 -16.92 4.50
C LEU A 247 -12.11 -17.69 3.20
N TYR A 248 -12.70 -17.29 2.08
CA TYR A 248 -12.47 -17.90 0.77
C TYR A 248 -11.28 -17.30 0.03
N ARG A 249 -10.63 -16.30 0.61
CA ARG A 249 -9.50 -15.64 -0.02
C ARG A 249 -8.21 -16.42 0.19
N ARG A 250 -7.60 -16.85 -0.92
CA ARG A 250 -6.26 -17.47 -0.90
C ARG A 250 -5.20 -16.55 -0.29
N PRO A 251 -4.21 -17.10 0.43
CA PRO A 251 -3.04 -16.34 0.87
C PRO A 251 -2.34 -15.69 -0.32
N CYS A 252 -1.95 -14.43 -0.13
CA CYS A 252 -1.23 -13.68 -1.16
C CYS A 252 0.27 -14.00 -1.13
N TRP A 253 0.93 -13.78 -2.27
CA TRP A 253 2.39 -13.68 -2.32
C TRP A 253 2.75 -12.20 -2.11
N ALA A 254 3.29 -11.87 -0.94
CA ALA A 254 3.62 -10.50 -0.53
C ALA A 254 5.09 -10.12 -0.77
N ALA A 255 5.90 -10.96 -1.41
CA ALA A 255 7.28 -10.66 -1.76
C ALA A 255 7.38 -10.22 -3.24
N PRO A 256 8.24 -9.25 -3.60
CA PRO A 256 9.15 -8.49 -2.73
C PRO A 256 8.49 -7.27 -2.06
N TYR A 257 7.23 -6.96 -2.35
CA TYR A 257 6.54 -5.76 -1.85
C TYR A 257 5.63 -6.03 -0.65
N HIS A 258 6.02 -5.53 0.52
CA HIS A 258 5.20 -5.61 1.73
C HIS A 258 4.13 -4.49 1.79
N TYR A 259 2.86 -4.87 1.81
CA TYR A 259 1.76 -3.93 2.04
C TYR A 259 1.84 -3.35 3.46
N ARG A 260 2.30 -2.10 3.56
CA ARG A 260 2.60 -1.46 4.85
C ARG A 260 1.42 -1.43 5.82
N LEU A 261 0.22 -1.11 5.34
CA LEU A 261 -0.98 -1.06 6.20
C LEU A 261 -1.34 -2.45 6.72
N ASP A 262 -1.37 -3.46 5.85
CA ASP A 262 -1.63 -4.86 6.21
C ASP A 262 -0.63 -5.37 7.26
N TRP A 263 0.65 -5.03 7.11
CA TRP A 263 1.70 -5.36 8.07
C TRP A 263 1.47 -4.69 9.44
N LEU A 264 1.12 -3.40 9.44
CA LEU A 264 0.83 -2.67 10.67
C LEU A 264 -0.44 -3.21 11.36
N MET A 265 -1.44 -3.65 10.60
CA MET A 265 -2.65 -4.31 11.14
C MET A 265 -2.32 -5.65 11.81
N TRP A 266 -1.39 -6.42 11.26
CA TRP A 266 -0.90 -7.66 11.86
C TRP A 266 -0.13 -7.42 13.17
N LEU A 267 0.71 -6.38 13.24
CA LEU A 267 1.35 -6.00 14.51
C LEU A 267 0.32 -5.54 15.55
N ALA A 268 -0.64 -4.70 15.12
CA ALA A 268 -1.67 -4.18 16.01
C ALA A 268 -2.61 -5.26 16.58
N SER A 269 -2.78 -6.40 15.90
CA SER A 269 -3.60 -7.49 16.41
C SER A 269 -2.94 -8.30 17.54
N MET A 270 -1.61 -8.22 17.66
CA MET A 270 -0.85 -8.90 18.73
C MET A 270 -0.90 -8.17 20.07
N GLY A 271 -1.12 -6.85 20.05
CA GLY A 271 -1.17 -6.04 21.26
C GLY A 271 -2.46 -6.23 22.06
N ASP A 272 -2.38 -5.90 23.35
CA ASP A 272 -3.55 -5.85 24.21
C ASP A 272 -4.42 -4.63 23.89
N LYS A 273 -5.74 -4.78 24.09
CA LYS A 273 -6.74 -3.75 23.77
C LYS A 273 -6.47 -2.42 24.47
N GLU A 274 -5.87 -2.44 25.66
CA GLU A 274 -5.58 -1.24 26.44
C GLU A 274 -4.32 -0.52 25.94
N THR A 275 -3.27 -1.26 25.61
CA THR A 275 -1.95 -0.71 25.25
C THR A 275 -1.79 -0.43 23.76
N VAL A 276 -2.62 -1.05 22.90
CA VAL A 276 -2.54 -0.92 21.43
C VAL A 276 -2.62 0.53 20.97
N LYS A 277 -3.38 1.39 21.66
CA LYS A 277 -3.54 2.80 21.28
C LYS A 277 -2.24 3.59 21.44
N ASP A 278 -1.47 3.28 22.48
CA ASP A 278 -0.22 3.94 22.78
C ASP A 278 0.91 3.40 21.90
N MET A 279 0.92 2.09 21.64
CA MET A 279 1.90 1.45 20.75
C MET A 279 1.63 1.73 19.26
N HIS A 280 0.36 1.91 18.88
CA HIS A 280 -0.07 2.10 17.49
C HIS A 280 -1.02 3.29 17.33
N PRO A 281 -0.55 4.54 17.59
CA PRO A 281 -1.39 5.74 17.56
C PRO A 281 -2.00 6.02 16.17
N TRP A 282 -1.39 5.49 15.10
CA TRP A 282 -1.91 5.58 13.74
C TRP A 282 -3.29 4.91 13.58
N LEU A 283 -3.60 3.87 14.38
CA LEU A 283 -4.85 3.10 14.26
C LEU A 283 -6.07 3.99 14.56
N SER A 284 -5.99 4.81 15.60
CA SER A 284 -7.05 5.75 15.99
C SER A 284 -7.34 6.77 14.88
N ASN A 285 -6.29 7.33 14.28
CA ASN A 285 -6.42 8.28 13.17
C ASN A 285 -6.95 7.60 11.91
N PHE A 286 -6.48 6.38 11.63
CA PHE A 286 -6.95 5.56 10.52
C PHE A 286 -8.45 5.27 10.63
N LEU A 287 -8.93 4.82 11.79
CA LEU A 287 -10.36 4.59 12.03
C LEU A 287 -11.19 5.86 11.92
N SER A 288 -10.72 6.99 12.45
CA SER A 288 -11.44 8.27 12.33
C SER A 288 -11.59 8.73 10.87
N ARG A 289 -10.52 8.62 10.08
CA ARG A 289 -10.55 8.95 8.64
C ARG A 289 -11.34 7.94 7.81
N LEU A 290 -11.33 6.67 8.20
CA LEU A 290 -12.13 5.62 7.58
C LEU A 290 -13.63 5.84 7.85
N LEU A 291 -14.01 6.28 9.06
CA LEU A 291 -15.38 6.64 9.43
C LEU A 291 -15.90 7.79 8.56
N GLN A 292 -15.02 8.71 8.17
CA GLN A 292 -15.32 9.82 7.25
C GLN A 292 -15.31 9.39 5.77
N ASN A 293 -15.02 8.12 5.46
CA ASN A 293 -14.87 7.59 4.10
C ASN A 293 -13.83 8.36 3.26
N SER A 294 -12.73 8.80 3.88
CA SER A 294 -11.70 9.60 3.22
C SER A 294 -10.98 8.81 2.11
N LYS A 295 -10.94 9.35 0.88
CA LYS A 295 -10.30 8.70 -0.29
C LYS A 295 -8.84 8.33 -0.07
N SER A 296 -8.09 9.16 0.66
CA SER A 296 -6.67 8.92 0.99
C SER A 296 -6.46 7.67 1.85
N VAL A 297 -7.48 7.26 2.60
CA VAL A 297 -7.44 6.09 3.48
C VAL A 297 -8.09 4.87 2.83
N THR A 298 -9.23 5.07 2.17
CA THR A 298 -9.95 3.97 1.52
C THR A 298 -9.20 3.41 0.32
N GLY A 299 -8.36 4.21 -0.36
CA GLY A 299 -7.46 3.72 -1.42
C GLY A 299 -6.34 2.79 -0.94
N LEU A 300 -6.10 2.71 0.37
CA LEU A 300 -5.15 1.76 0.96
C LEU A 300 -5.75 0.35 1.09
N LEU A 301 -7.08 0.24 1.08
CA LEU A 301 -7.82 -1.01 1.24
C LEU A 301 -8.05 -1.69 -0.12
N ALA A 302 -8.33 -3.00 -0.09
CA ALA A 302 -8.70 -3.75 -1.28
C ALA A 302 -10.20 -3.61 -1.58
N HIS A 303 -11.04 -3.64 -0.55
CA HIS A 303 -12.48 -3.45 -0.67
C HIS A 303 -13.00 -2.48 0.39
N ASN A 304 -13.76 -1.49 -0.07
CA ASN A 304 -14.51 -0.57 0.78
C ASN A 304 -16.01 -0.75 0.47
N PRO A 305 -16.82 -1.28 1.41
CA PRO A 305 -18.26 -1.46 1.19
C PRO A 305 -19.02 -0.13 0.98
N PHE A 306 -18.39 1.01 1.28
CA PHE A 306 -18.97 2.35 1.15
C PHE A 306 -18.32 3.19 0.03
N GLN A 307 -17.65 2.56 -0.95
CA GLN A 307 -16.83 3.27 -1.96
C GLN A 307 -17.61 4.27 -2.82
N ASN A 308 -18.93 4.09 -2.98
CA ASN A 308 -19.81 4.96 -3.75
C ASN A 308 -21.09 5.33 -2.97
N SER A 309 -21.05 5.26 -1.64
CA SER A 309 -22.17 5.57 -0.77
C SER A 309 -21.79 6.64 0.26
N ASP A 310 -22.75 7.02 1.10
CA ASP A 310 -22.41 7.84 2.26
C ASP A 310 -21.39 7.12 3.16
N PRO A 311 -20.61 7.89 3.92
CA PRO A 311 -19.78 7.35 4.98
C PRO A 311 -20.59 6.51 5.96
N PRO A 312 -20.00 5.45 6.54
CA PRO A 312 -20.67 4.63 7.54
C PRO A 312 -21.11 5.49 8.73
N THR A 313 -22.24 5.15 9.36
CA THR A 313 -22.73 5.81 10.58
C THR A 313 -21.86 5.47 11.77
N ALA A 314 -21.32 4.24 11.80
CA ALA A 314 -20.45 3.74 12.84
C ALA A 314 -19.44 2.72 12.29
N LEU A 315 -18.29 2.63 12.96
CA LEU A 315 -17.28 1.59 12.76
C LEU A 315 -17.14 0.77 14.03
N ARG A 316 -16.78 -0.50 13.91
CA ARG A 316 -16.27 -1.33 15.00
C ARG A 316 -15.08 -2.14 14.54
N VAL A 317 -14.22 -2.54 15.46
CA VAL A 317 -13.11 -3.45 15.19
C VAL A 317 -13.28 -4.69 16.05
N LEU A 318 -13.23 -5.85 15.40
CA LEU A 318 -13.24 -7.14 16.06
C LEU A 318 -11.83 -7.73 16.02
N ARG A 319 -11.39 -8.36 17.11
CA ARG A 319 -10.20 -9.21 17.11
C ARG A 319 -10.67 -10.65 17.06
N ILE A 320 -10.16 -11.41 16.10
CA ILE A 320 -10.60 -12.78 15.83
C ILE A 320 -9.38 -13.63 15.49
N GLN A 321 -9.30 -14.85 16.00
CA GLN A 321 -8.23 -15.78 15.65
C GLN A 321 -8.58 -16.53 14.35
N TYR A 322 -7.65 -16.50 13.39
CA TYR A 322 -7.71 -17.19 12.11
C TYR A 322 -6.79 -18.40 12.13
N ARG A 323 -7.23 -19.49 11.51
CA ARG A 323 -6.42 -20.69 11.25
C ARG A 323 -6.55 -21.08 9.78
N PHE A 324 -5.52 -21.70 9.22
CA PHE A 324 -5.64 -22.35 7.93
C PHE A 324 -6.61 -23.54 8.03
N THR A 325 -7.48 -23.68 7.03
CA THR A 325 -8.33 -24.87 6.96
C THR A 325 -7.49 -26.11 6.66
N LYS A 326 -7.99 -27.28 7.07
CA LYS A 326 -7.38 -28.58 6.73
C LYS A 326 -7.79 -29.09 5.33
N GLY A 327 -8.60 -28.33 4.60
CA GLY A 327 -9.18 -28.71 3.31
C GLY A 327 -8.16 -28.75 2.17
N PRO A 328 -8.50 -29.34 1.00
CA PRO A 328 -7.51 -29.60 -0.04
C PRO A 328 -6.96 -28.29 -0.61
N VAL A 329 -5.62 -28.22 -0.65
CA VAL A 329 -4.79 -27.13 -1.22
C VAL A 329 -5.19 -26.75 -2.65
N PHE A 330 -5.97 -27.60 -3.33
CA PHE A 330 -6.44 -27.47 -4.71
C PHE A 330 -7.97 -27.65 -4.88
N GLY A 331 -8.79 -27.17 -3.95
CA GLY A 331 -10.27 -27.21 -4.04
C GLY A 331 -10.96 -25.85 -3.82
N GLY A 332 -12.24 -25.75 -4.20
CA GLY A 332 -13.08 -24.54 -4.05
C GLY A 332 -13.62 -24.29 -2.62
N GLY A 333 -12.86 -24.65 -1.59
CA GLY A 333 -13.22 -24.45 -0.18
C GLY A 333 -12.62 -23.18 0.43
N PRO A 334 -13.00 -22.82 1.67
CA PRO A 334 -12.37 -21.71 2.38
C PRO A 334 -10.90 -22.02 2.68
N TRP A 335 -10.04 -21.01 2.54
CA TRP A 335 -8.62 -21.07 2.89
C TRP A 335 -8.38 -20.84 4.38
N TRP A 336 -9.30 -20.12 5.02
CA TRP A 336 -9.23 -19.76 6.42
C TRP A 336 -10.48 -20.19 7.17
N GLU A 337 -10.33 -20.50 8.44
CA GLU A 337 -11.41 -20.67 9.39
C GLU A 337 -11.19 -19.79 10.61
N VAL A 338 -12.29 -19.30 11.17
CA VAL A 338 -12.28 -18.57 12.44
C VAL A 338 -12.33 -19.58 13.57
N VAL A 339 -11.44 -19.44 14.55
CA VAL A 339 -11.51 -20.26 15.77
C VAL A 339 -12.72 -19.82 16.58
N PRO A 340 -13.66 -20.73 16.94
CA PRO A 340 -14.83 -20.40 17.75
C PRO A 340 -14.45 -19.68 19.05
N GLU A 341 -15.35 -18.84 19.56
CA GLU A 341 -15.20 -18.12 20.85
C GLU A 341 -14.05 -17.10 20.94
N THR A 342 -13.22 -16.95 19.90
CA THR A 342 -12.12 -15.97 19.87
C THR A 342 -12.54 -14.57 19.43
N ARG A 343 -13.82 -14.37 19.12
CA ARG A 343 -14.35 -13.10 18.63
C ARG A 343 -14.52 -12.11 19.77
N GLU A 344 -13.62 -11.13 19.82
CA GLU A 344 -13.62 -10.07 20.80
C GLU A 344 -13.97 -8.71 20.16
N LEU A 345 -14.78 -7.90 20.84
CA LEU A 345 -14.97 -6.50 20.46
C LEU A 345 -13.75 -5.67 20.89
N PHE A 346 -12.81 -5.50 19.96
CA PHE A 346 -11.54 -4.83 20.19
C PHE A 346 -11.68 -3.30 20.26
N VAL A 347 -12.43 -2.69 19.34
CA VAL A 347 -12.78 -1.27 19.38
C VAL A 347 -14.29 -1.12 19.21
N ALA A 348 -14.94 -0.59 20.23
CA ALA A 348 -16.37 -0.28 20.18
C ALA A 348 -16.64 0.99 19.35
N PRO A 349 -17.85 1.14 18.76
CA PRO A 349 -18.20 2.32 17.99
C PRO A 349 -18.01 3.66 18.71
N SER A 350 -18.28 3.70 20.02
CA SER A 350 -18.08 4.89 20.85
C SER A 350 -16.62 5.25 21.08
N GLN A 351 -15.70 4.28 20.92
CA GLN A 351 -14.26 4.46 21.15
C GLN A 351 -13.51 5.01 19.93
N VAL A 352 -14.16 5.07 18.76
CA VAL A 352 -13.57 5.65 17.55
C VAL A 352 -13.52 7.18 17.68
N PRO A 353 -12.36 7.83 17.45
CA PRO A 353 -12.25 9.28 17.61
C PRO A 353 -13.22 10.05 16.71
N GLY A 354 -14.01 10.93 17.33
CA GLY A 354 -15.02 11.75 16.65
C GLY A 354 -16.33 11.03 16.32
N ALA A 355 -16.53 9.78 16.76
CA ALA A 355 -17.70 8.97 16.41
C ALA A 355 -19.03 9.61 16.82
N ALA A 356 -19.14 10.18 18.02
CA ALA A 356 -20.39 10.79 18.48
C ALA A 356 -20.82 11.98 17.61
N ALA A 357 -19.86 12.86 17.26
CA ALA A 357 -20.13 14.01 16.39
C ALA A 357 -20.48 13.58 14.96
N HIS A 358 -19.75 12.59 14.43
CA HIS A 358 -20.01 12.01 13.11
C HIS A 358 -21.40 11.36 13.04
N LEU A 359 -21.76 10.55 14.03
CA LEU A 359 -23.08 9.90 14.09
C LEU A 359 -24.21 10.92 14.11
N ARG A 360 -24.11 11.98 14.92
CA ARG A 360 -25.11 13.07 14.93
C ARG A 360 -25.28 13.70 13.54
N LYS A 361 -24.18 13.96 12.84
CA LYS A 361 -24.19 14.50 11.48
C LYS A 361 -24.85 13.54 10.48
N GLN A 362 -24.50 12.26 10.53
CA GLN A 362 -25.09 11.25 9.64
C GLN A 362 -26.58 11.04 9.90
N LEU A 363 -27.01 11.02 11.17
CA LEU A 363 -28.43 10.91 11.51
C LEU A 363 -29.27 12.09 10.99
N LEU A 364 -28.71 13.31 10.98
CA LEU A 364 -29.36 14.46 10.36
C LEU A 364 -29.50 14.30 8.83
N ILE A 365 -28.48 13.77 8.17
CA ILE A 365 -28.51 13.50 6.73
C ILE A 365 -29.56 12.43 6.41
N LEU A 366 -29.57 11.33 7.17
CA LEU A 366 -30.55 10.24 7.02
C LEU A 366 -31.98 10.76 7.23
N ARG A 367 -32.23 11.53 8.29
CA ARG A 367 -33.55 12.13 8.56
C ARG A 367 -34.01 13.04 7.43
N ARG A 368 -33.15 13.93 6.92
CA ARG A 368 -33.50 14.82 5.79
C ARG A 368 -33.84 14.03 4.53
N ARG A 369 -33.17 12.89 4.30
CA ARG A 369 -33.48 12.02 3.15
C ARG A 369 -34.78 11.28 3.33
N GLU A 370 -35.05 10.73 4.51
CA GLU A 370 -36.33 10.09 4.82
C GLU A 370 -37.48 11.09 4.65
N GLU A 371 -37.33 12.34 5.12
CA GLU A 371 -38.30 13.41 4.91
C GLU A 371 -38.50 13.73 3.43
N LYS A 372 -37.42 13.85 2.66
CA LYS A 372 -37.49 14.10 1.21
C LYS A 372 -38.18 12.94 0.47
N GLN A 373 -37.87 11.70 0.83
CA GLN A 373 -38.50 10.51 0.27
C GLN A 373 -39.99 10.44 0.61
N ARG A 374 -40.36 10.70 1.87
CA ARG A 374 -41.76 10.79 2.29
C ARG A 374 -42.50 11.89 1.55
N LEU A 375 -41.89 13.06 1.35
CA LEU A 375 -42.48 14.15 0.59
C LEU A 375 -42.66 13.77 -0.88
N GLU A 376 -41.65 13.15 -1.50
CA GLU A 376 -41.74 12.68 -2.89
C GLU A 376 -42.81 11.60 -3.05
N GLN A 377 -42.91 10.68 -2.09
CA GLN A 377 -43.94 9.65 -2.06
C GLN A 377 -45.34 10.28 -1.93
N ARG A 378 -45.53 11.22 -1.00
CA ARG A 378 -46.79 11.98 -0.89
C ARG A 378 -47.12 12.72 -2.19
N ARG A 379 -46.14 13.34 -2.85
CA ARG A 379 -46.35 13.99 -4.16
C ARG A 379 -46.76 13.00 -5.25
N LYS A 380 -46.19 11.78 -5.25
CA LYS A 380 -46.58 10.70 -6.17
C LYS A 380 -48.00 10.22 -5.89
N GLU A 381 -48.36 10.02 -4.62
CA GLU A 381 -49.71 9.63 -4.19
C GLU A 381 -50.74 10.72 -4.54
N GLU A 382 -50.46 11.99 -4.26
CA GLU A 382 -51.33 13.12 -4.62
C GLU A 382 -51.49 13.26 -6.14
N ALA A 383 -50.42 13.08 -6.92
CA ALA A 383 -50.48 13.09 -8.38
C ALA A 383 -51.33 11.91 -8.92
N GLU A 384 -51.24 10.74 -8.30
CA GLU A 384 -52.05 9.58 -8.66
C GLU A 384 -53.54 9.81 -8.35
N ILE A 385 -53.85 10.42 -7.20
CA ILE A 385 -55.21 10.82 -6.83
C ILE A 385 -55.76 11.81 -7.86
N ARG A 386 -55.01 12.87 -8.19
CA ARG A 386 -55.42 13.86 -9.21
C ARG A 386 -55.67 13.20 -10.57
N ARG A 387 -54.81 12.26 -11.00
CA ARG A 387 -55.02 11.52 -12.25
C ARG A 387 -56.32 10.71 -12.22
N LYS A 388 -56.60 10.02 -11.11
CA LYS A 388 -57.84 9.25 -10.92
C LYS A 388 -59.08 10.17 -10.91
N GLU A 389 -58.98 11.34 -10.29
CA GLU A 389 -60.06 12.34 -10.28
C GLU A 389 -60.32 12.93 -11.67
N GLU A 390 -59.27 13.27 -12.42
CA GLU A 390 -59.39 13.73 -13.82
C GLU A 390 -60.02 12.68 -14.72
N GLU A 391 -59.60 11.41 -14.61
CA GLU A 391 -60.19 10.29 -15.34
C GLU A 391 -61.67 10.08 -14.96
N ALA A 392 -61.99 10.16 -13.67
CA ALA A 392 -63.37 10.05 -13.19
C ALA A 392 -64.23 11.23 -13.69
N PHE A 393 -63.70 12.45 -13.70
CA PHE A 393 -64.37 13.62 -14.22
C PHE A 393 -64.63 13.48 -15.72
N LYS A 394 -63.64 13.02 -16.50
CA LYS A 394 -63.79 12.75 -17.93
C LYS A 394 -64.88 11.70 -18.18
N ARG A 395 -64.90 10.60 -17.41
CA ARG A 395 -65.95 9.57 -17.49
C ARG A 395 -67.33 10.11 -17.15
N ARG A 396 -67.47 10.96 -16.13
CA ARG A 396 -68.75 11.62 -15.80
C ARG A 396 -69.22 12.52 -16.94
N ARG A 397 -68.32 13.31 -17.52
CA ARG A 397 -68.62 14.17 -18.67
C ARG A 397 -69.07 13.36 -19.89
N GLU A 398 -68.39 12.27 -20.21
CA GLU A 398 -68.78 11.36 -21.30
C GLU A 398 -70.14 10.71 -21.05
N ARG A 399 -70.45 10.32 -19.80
CA ARG A 399 -71.78 9.79 -19.44
C ARG A 399 -72.88 10.85 -19.59
N ALA A 400 -72.64 12.07 -19.12
CA ALA A 400 -73.58 13.18 -19.25
C ALA A 400 -73.86 13.51 -20.72
N MET A 401 -72.82 13.55 -21.56
CA MET A 401 -72.98 13.74 -23.02
C MET A 401 -73.82 12.63 -23.65
N LYS A 402 -73.56 11.36 -23.31
CA LYS A 402 -74.34 10.21 -23.82
C LYS A 402 -75.80 10.25 -23.36
N GLU A 403 -76.05 10.67 -22.14
CA GLU A 403 -77.41 10.77 -21.58
C GLU A 403 -78.19 11.95 -22.19
N GLU A 404 -77.54 13.08 -22.44
CA GLU A 404 -78.12 14.19 -23.20
C GLU A 404 -78.46 13.76 -24.64
N GLU A 405 -77.56 13.02 -25.28
CA GLU A 405 -77.80 12.47 -26.62
C GLU A 405 -78.96 11.47 -26.62
N ARG A 406 -79.07 10.61 -25.59
CA ARG A 406 -80.21 9.69 -25.42
C ARG A 406 -81.52 10.47 -25.26
N ARG A 407 -81.56 11.50 -24.42
CA ARG A 407 -82.74 12.37 -24.25
C ARG A 407 -83.15 13.06 -25.55
N LYS A 408 -82.19 13.52 -26.36
CA LYS A 408 -82.47 14.10 -27.69
C LYS A 408 -83.10 13.06 -28.63
N ARG A 409 -82.60 11.81 -28.62
CA ARG A 409 -83.17 10.71 -29.42
C ARG A 409 -84.58 10.34 -28.96
N GLU A 410 -84.80 10.19 -27.66
CA GLU A 410 -86.12 9.90 -27.07
C GLU A 410 -87.13 11.01 -27.38
N ALA A 411 -86.74 12.29 -27.29
CA ALA A 411 -87.58 13.42 -27.65
C ALA A 411 -87.92 13.43 -29.16
N ALA A 412 -86.96 13.14 -30.03
CA ALA A 412 -87.19 13.04 -31.47
C ALA A 412 -88.13 11.86 -31.83
N GLU A 413 -88.05 10.75 -31.08
CA GLU A 413 -88.93 9.60 -31.28
C GLU A 413 -90.34 9.86 -30.75
N ALA A 414 -90.48 10.54 -29.61
CA ALA A 414 -91.77 10.98 -29.08
C ALA A 414 -92.47 11.96 -30.02
N GLU A 415 -91.72 12.87 -30.63
CA GLU A 415 -92.25 13.80 -31.63
C GLU A 415 -92.72 13.05 -32.89
N LYS A 416 -91.95 12.06 -33.37
CA LYS A 416 -92.40 11.17 -34.45
C LYS A 416 -93.68 10.42 -34.11
N ARG A 417 -93.84 9.95 -32.86
CA ARG A 417 -95.05 9.25 -32.40
C ARG A 417 -96.26 10.19 -32.37
N ARG A 418 -96.10 11.43 -31.90
CA ARG A 418 -97.15 12.46 -31.96
C ARG A 418 -97.61 12.73 -33.40
N ILE A 419 -96.66 12.89 -34.32
CA ILE A 419 -96.98 13.11 -35.74
C ILE A 419 -97.73 11.91 -36.33
N ALA A 420 -97.34 10.66 -35.99
CA ALA A 420 -98.01 9.45 -36.45
C ALA A 420 -99.40 9.23 -35.81
N GLU A 421 -99.63 9.72 -34.59
CA GLU A 421 -100.93 9.67 -33.92
C GLU A 421 -101.89 10.72 -34.48
N GLN A 422 -101.40 11.93 -34.76
CA GLN A 422 -102.16 12.96 -35.47
C GLN A 422 -102.54 12.52 -36.90
N ALA A 423 -101.65 11.81 -37.60
CA ALA A 423 -101.95 11.24 -38.91
C ALA A 423 -103.06 10.17 -38.85
N ARG A 424 -103.07 9.33 -37.81
CA ARG A 424 -104.14 8.32 -37.61
C ARG A 424 -105.48 8.95 -37.25
N GLN A 425 -105.48 9.99 -36.41
CA GLN A 425 -106.70 10.73 -36.07
C GLN A 425 -107.29 11.42 -37.30
N ALA A 426 -106.44 11.98 -38.19
CA ALA A 426 -106.90 12.56 -39.45
C ALA A 426 -107.46 11.52 -40.44
N GLU A 427 -106.93 10.29 -40.42
CA GLU A 427 -107.43 9.18 -41.26
C GLU A 427 -108.78 8.64 -40.76
N ASP A 428 -108.98 8.54 -39.44
CA ASP A 428 -110.26 8.15 -38.85
C ASP A 428 -111.35 9.20 -39.06
N GLU A 429 -111.01 10.50 -39.00
CA GLU A 429 -111.94 11.59 -39.31
C GLU A 429 -112.37 11.58 -40.78
N LYS A 430 -111.46 11.20 -41.68
CA LYS A 430 -111.75 11.05 -43.11
C LYS A 430 -112.70 9.88 -43.40
N ARG A 431 -112.56 8.74 -42.70
CA ARG A 431 -113.47 7.59 -42.82
C ARG A 431 -114.90 7.91 -42.34
N ILE A 432 -115.05 8.75 -41.31
CA ILE A 432 -116.36 9.20 -40.81
C ILE A 432 -117.04 10.14 -41.81
N ARG A 433 -116.30 11.04 -42.47
CA ARG A 433 -116.84 11.93 -43.51
C ARG A 433 -117.26 11.16 -44.77
N GLU A 434 -116.48 10.18 -45.22
CA GLU A 434 -116.81 9.36 -46.39
C GLU A 434 -118.05 8.47 -46.19
N GLN A 435 -118.32 8.01 -44.95
CA GLN A 435 -119.55 7.27 -44.62
C GLN A 435 -120.81 8.17 -44.52
N ALA A 436 -120.65 9.44 -44.13
CA ALA A 436 -121.75 10.41 -44.06
C ALA A 436 -122.17 10.96 -45.43
N GLU A 437 -121.23 11.03 -46.38
CA GLU A 437 -121.47 11.55 -47.74
C GLU A 437 -122.10 10.50 -48.67
N ALA A 438 -121.85 9.20 -48.42
CA ALA A 438 -122.48 8.09 -49.12
C ALA A 438 -123.96 7.88 -48.75
N ALA A 439 -124.39 8.38 -47.58
CA ALA A 439 -125.79 8.31 -47.12
C ALA A 439 -126.66 9.49 -47.61
N ARG A 440 -126.07 10.67 -47.92
CA ARG A 440 -126.80 11.84 -48.42
C ARG A 440 -126.97 11.88 -49.94
N LYS A 441 -126.09 11.20 -50.69
CA LYS A 441 -126.14 11.13 -52.17
C LYS A 441 -127.28 10.26 -52.73
N ALA A 442 -128.10 9.62 -51.89
CA ALA A 442 -129.29 8.87 -52.29
C ALA A 442 -130.62 9.65 -52.10
N GLU A 443 -130.60 10.84 -51.50
CA GLU A 443 -131.81 11.60 -51.14
C GLU A 443 -131.95 12.93 -51.92
N GLU A 444 -130.93 13.34 -52.67
CA GLU A 444 -130.89 14.62 -53.41
C GLU A 444 -130.99 14.45 -54.95
N GLU A 445 -131.66 13.40 -55.43
CA GLU A 445 -131.99 13.19 -56.86
C GLU A 445 -133.42 13.65 -57.24
N ALA A 446 -134.06 14.49 -56.42
CA ALA A 446 -135.45 14.93 -56.65
C ALA A 446 -135.72 16.45 -56.64
N VAL A 447 -134.75 17.34 -56.33
CA VAL A 447 -135.07 18.80 -56.21
C VAL A 447 -133.96 19.72 -56.76
N ARG A 448 -133.38 19.42 -57.93
CA ARG A 448 -132.58 20.42 -58.65
C ARG A 448 -132.66 20.33 -60.17
N LYS A 449 -133.86 20.59 -60.68
CA LYS A 449 -134.07 21.30 -61.95
C LYS A 449 -135.12 22.40 -61.78
N GLN A 450 -134.79 23.38 -60.95
CA GLN A 450 -135.26 24.75 -61.14
C GLN A 450 -134.08 25.68 -60.86
N ILE A 451 -133.46 26.16 -61.95
CA ILE A 451 -132.88 27.50 -62.08
C ILE A 451 -131.55 27.64 -61.30
N GLU A 452 -130.36 27.39 -61.84
CA GLU A 452 -129.78 27.81 -63.12
C GLU A 452 -130.06 29.29 -63.44
N GLU A 453 -129.02 30.11 -63.26
CA GLU A 453 -128.89 31.53 -63.60
C GLU A 453 -129.17 32.57 -62.51
N GLU A 454 -128.39 32.51 -61.42
CA GLU A 454 -127.74 33.72 -60.94
C GLU A 454 -126.24 33.48 -60.72
N LYS A 455 -125.54 33.53 -61.86
CA LYS A 455 -124.32 34.33 -62.05
C LYS A 455 -123.24 34.06 -61.00
N LYS A 456 -122.20 33.29 -61.34
CA LYS A 456 -121.26 33.68 -62.42
C LYS A 456 -121.19 35.21 -62.56
N ARG A 457 -120.70 35.85 -61.50
CA ARG A 457 -120.09 37.20 -61.47
C ARG A 457 -119.57 37.50 -60.05
N HIS A 458 -118.53 36.77 -59.63
CA HIS A 458 -117.49 37.30 -58.74
C HIS A 458 -116.22 36.44 -58.80
N GLU A 459 -115.92 35.94 -60.01
CA GLU A 459 -114.75 35.09 -60.29
C GLU A 459 -113.55 35.91 -60.80
N GLU A 460 -113.52 37.23 -60.52
CA GLU A 460 -112.47 38.12 -61.05
C GLU A 460 -111.87 39.12 -60.04
N GLU A 461 -112.13 39.00 -58.74
CA GLU A 461 -111.54 39.92 -57.72
C GLU A 461 -110.77 39.24 -56.56
N GLU A 462 -110.40 37.96 -56.72
CA GLU A 462 -109.51 37.25 -55.77
C GLU A 462 -108.17 36.82 -56.39
N LYS A 463 -107.87 37.34 -57.60
CA LYS A 463 -106.58 37.13 -58.29
C LYS A 463 -105.58 38.26 -58.11
N GLU A 464 -105.92 39.33 -57.38
CA GLU A 464 -105.02 40.48 -57.17
C GLU A 464 -104.45 40.60 -55.74
N ARG A 465 -104.74 39.64 -54.84
CA ARG A 465 -104.12 39.61 -53.49
C ARG A 465 -102.99 38.58 -53.32
N GLN A 466 -102.78 37.70 -54.31
CA GLN A 466 -101.80 36.61 -54.20
C GLN A 466 -100.46 36.88 -54.93
N ALA A 467 -100.26 38.08 -55.50
CA ALA A 467 -99.04 38.43 -56.22
C ALA A 467 -98.08 39.39 -55.47
N GLU A 468 -98.46 39.90 -54.28
CA GLU A 468 -97.65 40.86 -53.51
C GLU A 468 -96.92 40.21 -52.31
N GLU A 469 -97.48 39.16 -51.68
CA GLU A 469 -96.83 38.44 -50.56
C GLU A 469 -95.68 37.50 -50.99
N GLU A 470 -95.56 37.13 -52.27
CA GLU A 470 -94.53 36.20 -52.76
C GLU A 470 -93.20 36.91 -53.14
N ARG A 471 -93.20 38.24 -53.28
CA ARG A 471 -91.98 39.03 -53.59
C ARG A 471 -91.18 39.40 -52.34
N GLU A 472 -91.81 39.67 -51.20
CA GLU A 472 -91.10 40.08 -49.97
C GLU A 472 -90.40 38.91 -49.23
N ARG A 473 -90.89 37.67 -49.37
CA ARG A 473 -90.26 36.49 -48.72
C ARG A 473 -88.99 35.99 -49.41
N ARG A 474 -88.80 36.30 -50.70
CA ARG A 474 -87.62 35.85 -51.47
C ARG A 474 -86.39 36.73 -51.25
N GLU A 475 -86.54 38.01 -50.92
CA GLU A 475 -85.40 38.91 -50.66
C GLU A 475 -84.81 38.74 -49.24
N GLN A 476 -85.62 38.36 -48.25
CA GLN A 476 -85.14 38.13 -46.87
C GLN A 476 -84.36 36.81 -46.71
N GLN A 477 -84.65 35.79 -47.54
CA GLN A 477 -83.93 34.50 -47.50
C GLN A 477 -82.55 34.56 -48.16
N GLU A 478 -82.36 35.34 -49.23
CA GLU A 478 -81.05 35.48 -49.89
C GLU A 478 -80.03 36.32 -49.10
N GLU A 479 -80.48 37.29 -48.29
CA GLU A 479 -79.58 38.12 -47.48
C GLU A 479 -79.07 37.39 -46.22
N GLU A 480 -79.92 36.54 -45.61
CA GLU A 480 -79.55 35.74 -44.44
C GLU A 480 -78.59 34.58 -44.80
N GLU A 481 -78.77 33.96 -45.97
CA GLU A 481 -77.86 32.93 -46.49
C GLU A 481 -76.47 33.49 -46.82
N LYS A 482 -76.39 34.69 -47.39
CA LYS A 482 -75.11 35.37 -47.67
C LYS A 482 -74.35 35.71 -46.38
N ARG A 483 -75.03 36.16 -45.33
CA ARG A 483 -74.39 36.46 -44.02
C ARG A 483 -73.88 35.20 -43.31
N ARG A 484 -74.64 34.10 -43.36
CA ARG A 484 -74.21 32.80 -42.79
C ARG A 484 -73.00 32.23 -43.52
N ALA A 485 -72.94 32.36 -44.85
CA ALA A 485 -71.80 31.93 -45.66
C ALA A 485 -70.52 32.75 -45.40
N GLU A 486 -70.63 34.07 -45.19
CA GLU A 486 -69.49 34.93 -44.83
C GLU A 486 -68.95 34.67 -43.42
N ASP A 487 -69.84 34.47 -42.44
CA ASP A 487 -69.43 34.15 -41.06
C ASP A 487 -68.79 32.76 -40.95
N GLU A 488 -69.26 31.78 -41.71
CA GLU A 488 -68.64 30.45 -41.79
C GLU A 488 -67.26 30.50 -42.46
N LYS A 489 -67.09 31.34 -43.50
CA LYS A 489 -65.79 31.56 -44.14
C LYS A 489 -64.80 32.23 -43.19
N ARG A 490 -65.22 33.26 -42.45
CA ARG A 490 -64.37 33.93 -41.43
C ARG A 490 -64.00 33.03 -40.26
N ARG A 491 -64.88 32.11 -39.85
CA ARG A 491 -64.57 31.10 -38.82
C ARG A 491 -63.51 30.11 -39.30
N LYS A 492 -63.65 29.59 -40.53
CA LYS A 492 -62.68 28.67 -41.13
C LYS A 492 -61.31 29.34 -41.35
N GLU A 493 -61.28 30.60 -41.77
CA GLU A 493 -60.05 31.39 -41.89
C GLU A 493 -59.39 31.66 -40.52
N LYS A 494 -60.17 31.97 -39.48
CA LYS A 494 -59.64 32.11 -38.11
C LYS A 494 -59.10 30.80 -37.55
N GLU A 495 -59.79 29.68 -37.75
CA GLU A 495 -59.29 28.37 -37.31
C GLU A 495 -58.01 27.97 -38.05
N GLN A 496 -57.94 28.18 -39.38
CA GLN A 496 -56.71 27.95 -40.15
C GLN A 496 -55.56 28.85 -39.68
N ALA A 497 -55.81 30.14 -39.44
CA ALA A 497 -54.80 31.08 -38.95
C ALA A 497 -54.29 30.69 -37.55
N THR A 498 -55.17 30.21 -36.67
CA THR A 498 -54.80 29.76 -35.32
C THR A 498 -53.98 28.46 -35.36
N LEU A 499 -54.32 27.53 -36.27
CA LEU A 499 -53.58 26.29 -36.45
C LEU A 499 -52.18 26.53 -37.04
N LEU A 500 -52.06 27.43 -38.02
CA LEU A 500 -50.78 27.85 -38.60
C LEU A 500 -49.90 28.60 -37.60
N ALA A 501 -50.49 29.47 -36.76
CA ALA A 501 -49.77 30.15 -35.69
C ALA A 501 -49.24 29.15 -34.65
N ARG A 502 -50.03 28.13 -34.29
CA ARG A 502 -49.61 27.07 -33.38
C ARG A 502 -48.49 26.21 -33.97
N GLN A 503 -48.59 25.82 -35.25
CA GLN A 503 -47.53 25.07 -35.94
C GLN A 503 -46.21 25.86 -35.98
N ARG A 504 -46.26 27.15 -36.33
CA ARG A 504 -45.07 28.03 -36.29
C ARG A 504 -44.48 28.17 -34.90
N SER A 505 -45.32 28.23 -33.85
CA SER A 505 -44.83 28.29 -32.47
C SER A 505 -44.17 26.99 -32.01
N GLU A 506 -44.69 25.83 -32.42
CA GLU A 506 -44.13 24.52 -32.11
C GLU A 506 -42.82 24.27 -32.89
N GLU A 507 -42.73 24.74 -34.13
CA GLU A 507 -41.48 24.70 -34.91
C GLU A 507 -40.41 25.62 -34.34
N ALA A 508 -40.77 26.85 -33.97
CA ALA A 508 -39.86 27.79 -33.31
C ALA A 508 -39.34 27.25 -31.96
N LEU A 509 -40.19 26.55 -31.19
CA LEU A 509 -39.79 25.91 -29.94
C LEU A 509 -38.79 24.77 -30.19
N LYS A 510 -39.04 23.93 -31.20
CA LYS A 510 -38.13 22.84 -31.59
C LYS A 510 -36.79 23.35 -32.11
N GLU A 511 -36.79 24.47 -32.82
CA GLU A 511 -35.57 25.10 -33.32
C GLU A 511 -34.77 25.74 -32.18
N ALA A 512 -35.45 26.39 -31.23
CA ALA A 512 -34.85 26.91 -30.02
C ALA A 512 -34.25 25.81 -29.13
N GLU A 513 -34.94 24.67 -28.95
CA GLU A 513 -34.42 23.50 -28.22
C GLU A 513 -33.21 22.88 -28.92
N LYS A 514 -33.23 22.76 -30.25
CA LYS A 514 -32.08 22.28 -31.03
C LYS A 514 -30.88 23.21 -30.90
N LYS A 515 -31.10 24.53 -30.89
CA LYS A 515 -30.04 25.52 -30.71
C LYS A 515 -29.46 25.46 -29.30
N ALA A 516 -30.31 25.45 -28.27
CA ALA A 516 -29.88 25.33 -26.87
C ALA A 516 -29.10 24.04 -26.61
N ARG A 517 -29.48 22.93 -27.25
CA ARG A 517 -28.75 21.66 -27.15
C ARG A 517 -27.37 21.72 -27.81
N LYS A 518 -27.25 22.35 -28.98
CA LYS A 518 -25.96 22.54 -29.65
C LYS A 518 -25.04 23.46 -28.85
N ASP A 519 -25.58 24.54 -28.29
CA ASP A 519 -24.84 25.49 -27.46
C ASP A 519 -24.33 24.80 -26.18
N ALA A 520 -25.15 23.95 -25.55
CA ALA A 520 -24.75 23.15 -24.39
C ALA A 520 -23.68 22.10 -24.71
N GLU A 521 -23.79 21.40 -25.86
CA GLU A 521 -22.78 20.44 -26.33
C GLU A 521 -21.44 21.13 -26.65
N GLU A 522 -21.47 22.36 -27.20
CA GLU A 522 -20.26 23.14 -27.47
C GLU A 522 -19.60 23.66 -26.17
N GLU A 523 -20.40 24.09 -25.20
CA GLU A 523 -19.90 24.52 -23.89
C GLU A 523 -19.28 23.34 -23.11
N GLU A 524 -19.88 22.16 -23.19
CA GLU A 524 -19.31 20.93 -22.60
C GLU A 524 -17.98 20.54 -23.28
N ARG A 525 -17.88 20.70 -24.61
CA ARG A 525 -16.63 20.44 -25.34
C ARG A 525 -15.52 21.39 -24.93
N LYS A 526 -15.82 22.70 -24.81
CA LYS A 526 -14.86 23.71 -24.31
C LYS A 526 -14.39 23.40 -22.90
N ARG A 527 -15.30 23.04 -21.98
CA ARG A 527 -14.93 22.64 -20.61
C ARG A 527 -14.03 21.41 -20.56
N LYS A 528 -14.23 20.43 -21.45
CA LYS A 528 -13.37 19.24 -21.55
C LYS A 528 -11.98 19.58 -22.11
N GLU A 529 -11.90 20.46 -23.10
CA GLU A 529 -10.64 20.94 -23.66
C GLU A 529 -9.84 21.76 -22.63
N ASP A 530 -10.49 22.64 -21.89
CA ASP A 530 -9.88 23.43 -20.81
C ASP A 530 -9.37 22.53 -19.67
N ALA A 531 -10.16 21.53 -19.27
CA ALA A 531 -9.75 20.55 -18.25
C ALA A 531 -8.52 19.74 -18.68
N LEU A 532 -8.45 19.36 -19.97
CA LEU A 532 -7.31 18.62 -20.52
C LEU A 532 -6.06 19.49 -20.61
N GLN A 533 -6.20 20.78 -20.94
CA GLN A 533 -5.07 21.72 -20.94
C GLN A 533 -4.53 21.97 -19.53
N GLU A 534 -5.42 22.09 -18.54
CA GLU A 534 -5.03 22.27 -17.14
C GLU A 534 -4.30 21.04 -16.60
N GLU A 535 -4.77 19.82 -16.93
CA GLU A 535 -4.08 18.59 -16.56
C GLU A 535 -2.67 18.50 -17.17
N LYS A 536 -2.50 18.92 -18.44
CA LYS A 536 -1.18 19.00 -19.08
C LYS A 536 -0.25 19.99 -18.37
N ARG A 537 -0.74 21.19 -18.05
CA ARG A 537 0.03 22.21 -17.31
C ARG A 537 0.50 21.69 -15.95
N GLN A 538 -0.40 21.05 -15.19
CA GLN A 538 -0.05 20.47 -13.88
C GLN A 538 0.97 19.35 -13.99
N LYS A 539 0.95 18.57 -15.09
CA LYS A 539 1.95 17.52 -15.33
C LYS A 539 3.31 18.11 -15.68
N GLU A 540 3.35 19.12 -16.56
CA GLU A 540 4.59 19.83 -16.91
C GLU A 540 5.21 20.55 -15.71
N GLU A 541 4.40 21.15 -14.84
CA GLU A 541 4.86 21.82 -13.63
C GLU A 541 5.47 20.82 -12.63
N LYS A 542 4.84 19.65 -12.43
CA LYS A 542 5.39 18.57 -11.59
C LYS A 542 6.70 18.03 -12.15
N GLU A 543 6.79 17.82 -13.46
CA GLU A 543 8.04 17.38 -14.10
C GLU A 543 9.16 18.42 -13.97
N ALA A 544 8.82 19.71 -14.07
CA ALA A 544 9.76 20.80 -13.86
C ALA A 544 10.23 20.90 -12.40
N GLU A 545 9.32 20.73 -11.43
CA GLU A 545 9.65 20.70 -10.00
C GLU A 545 10.56 19.51 -9.66
N GLU A 546 10.27 18.33 -10.20
CA GLU A 546 11.10 17.14 -10.00
C GLU A 546 12.51 17.33 -10.60
N LYS A 547 12.62 17.92 -11.79
CA LYS A 547 13.93 18.27 -12.40
C LYS A 547 14.70 19.26 -11.54
N ARG A 548 14.05 20.30 -11.00
CA ARG A 548 14.68 21.27 -10.08
C ARG A 548 15.16 20.61 -8.81
N ARG A 549 14.38 19.69 -8.24
CA ARG A 549 14.75 18.94 -7.04
C ARG A 549 15.97 18.05 -7.28
N LYS A 550 16.00 17.30 -8.39
CA LYS A 550 17.16 16.48 -8.79
C LYS A 550 18.41 17.33 -9.02
N GLN A 551 18.28 18.48 -9.66
CA GLN A 551 19.41 19.41 -9.84
C GLN A 551 19.91 20.00 -8.51
N ALA A 552 19.01 20.32 -7.58
CA ALA A 552 19.39 20.82 -6.26
C ALA A 552 20.10 19.75 -5.41
N GLU A 553 19.65 18.50 -5.51
CA GLU A 553 20.27 17.35 -4.84
C GLU A 553 21.67 17.07 -5.39
N ALA A 554 21.83 17.03 -6.72
CA ALA A 554 23.14 16.89 -7.37
C ALA A 554 24.11 18.03 -7.00
N ARG A 555 23.62 19.28 -6.89
CA ARG A 555 24.45 20.41 -6.40
C ARG A 555 24.89 20.24 -4.95
N ARG A 556 24.03 19.70 -4.08
CA ARG A 556 24.38 19.44 -2.67
C ARG A 556 25.41 18.32 -2.55
N GLU A 557 25.28 17.26 -3.33
CA GLU A 557 26.28 16.17 -3.36
C GLU A 557 27.62 16.66 -3.90
N ALA A 558 27.63 17.44 -4.99
CA ALA A 558 28.85 18.05 -5.51
C ALA A 558 29.53 18.99 -4.49
N ALA A 559 28.75 19.77 -3.74
CA ALA A 559 29.27 20.62 -2.68
C ALA A 559 29.87 19.82 -1.51
N ARG A 560 29.26 18.70 -1.11
CA ARG A 560 29.81 17.79 -0.09
C ARG A 560 31.12 17.16 -0.55
N ALA A 561 31.17 16.66 -1.77
CA ALA A 561 32.39 16.08 -2.34
C ALA A 561 33.53 17.11 -2.46
N ALA A 562 33.21 18.37 -2.77
CA ALA A 562 34.19 19.46 -2.77
C ALA A 562 34.72 19.77 -1.36
N ALA A 563 33.83 19.83 -0.36
CA ALA A 563 34.21 20.05 1.04
C ALA A 563 35.07 18.90 1.60
N GLU A 564 34.78 17.65 1.25
CA GLU A 564 35.60 16.49 1.62
C GLU A 564 37.01 16.60 1.03
N LYS A 565 37.12 16.93 -0.26
CA LYS A 565 38.42 17.15 -0.93
C LYS A 565 39.21 18.30 -0.30
N GLU A 566 38.57 19.38 0.10
CA GLU A 566 39.25 20.47 0.84
C GLU A 566 39.70 20.01 2.23
N SER A 567 38.89 19.24 2.95
CA SER A 567 39.26 18.70 4.26
C SER A 567 40.46 17.74 4.18
N GLU A 568 40.52 16.94 3.10
CA GLU A 568 41.59 15.99 2.85
C GLU A 568 42.89 16.72 2.49
N LYS A 569 42.81 17.74 1.62
CA LYS A 569 43.95 18.63 1.34
C LYS A 569 44.46 19.33 2.61
N ALA A 570 43.56 19.81 3.48
CA ALA A 570 43.95 20.44 4.74
C ALA A 570 44.65 19.44 5.69
N ARG A 571 44.17 18.18 5.77
CA ARG A 571 44.83 17.11 6.52
C ARG A 571 46.22 16.79 5.98
N GLN A 572 46.37 16.68 4.66
CA GLN A 572 47.66 16.43 4.03
C GLN A 572 48.65 17.57 4.30
N LEU A 573 48.20 18.83 4.24
CA LEU A 573 49.02 20.00 4.57
C LEU A 573 49.46 19.99 6.04
N GLN A 574 48.55 19.67 6.97
CA GLN A 574 48.88 19.54 8.40
C GLN A 574 49.87 18.41 8.65
N GLU A 575 49.74 17.27 7.96
CA GLU A 575 50.68 16.16 8.08
C GLU A 575 52.07 16.52 7.54
N GLN A 576 52.14 17.25 6.42
CA GLN A 576 53.39 17.78 5.89
C GLN A 576 54.05 18.79 6.83
N GLU A 577 53.29 19.72 7.42
CA GLU A 577 53.80 20.65 8.42
C GLU A 577 54.29 19.93 9.69
N ALA A 578 53.57 18.90 10.15
CA ALA A 578 53.97 18.10 11.29
C ALA A 578 55.29 17.34 11.02
N LYS A 579 55.43 16.76 9.82
CA LYS A 579 56.68 16.12 9.38
C LYS A 579 57.83 17.12 9.31
N ARG A 580 57.60 18.33 8.80
CA ARG A 580 58.62 19.38 8.73
C ARG A 580 59.07 19.83 10.13
N LYS A 581 58.12 20.05 11.05
CA LYS A 581 58.43 20.39 12.44
C LYS A 581 59.18 19.28 13.17
N ALA A 582 58.81 18.02 12.93
CA ALA A 582 59.51 16.88 13.51
C ALA A 582 60.97 16.78 12.99
N LEU A 583 61.19 17.05 11.70
CA LEU A 583 62.53 17.10 11.10
C LEU A 583 63.37 18.24 11.70
N GLU A 584 62.81 19.45 11.79
CA GLU A 584 63.47 20.60 12.42
C GLU A 584 63.81 20.32 13.91
N GLU A 585 62.93 19.65 14.65
CA GLU A 585 63.20 19.25 16.03
C GLU A 585 64.31 18.21 16.11
N GLN A 586 64.34 17.24 15.19
CA GLN A 586 65.38 16.24 15.10
C GLN A 586 66.75 16.86 14.78
N GLU A 587 66.81 17.83 13.88
CA GLU A 587 68.03 18.58 13.59
C GLU A 587 68.48 19.42 14.78
N ARG A 588 67.55 20.09 15.48
CA ARG A 588 67.86 20.81 16.73
C ARG A 588 68.40 19.88 17.81
N ARG A 589 67.86 18.66 17.95
CA ARG A 589 68.38 17.64 18.87
C ARG A 589 69.80 17.22 18.49
N LYS A 590 70.05 16.92 17.21
CA LYS A 590 71.40 16.60 16.70
C LYS A 590 72.39 17.75 16.91
N ALA A 591 71.96 19.00 16.73
CA ALA A 591 72.78 20.18 16.99
C ALA A 591 73.11 20.35 18.48
N ARG A 592 72.14 20.12 19.37
CA ARG A 592 72.34 20.13 20.84
C ARG A 592 73.26 19.00 21.29
N GLU A 593 73.15 17.82 20.69
CA GLU A 593 74.05 16.69 20.96
C GLU A 593 75.47 16.99 20.47
N ARG A 594 75.64 17.61 19.29
CA ARG A 594 76.94 18.07 18.78
C ARG A 594 77.56 19.16 19.67
N GLN A 595 76.76 20.08 20.20
CA GLN A 595 77.23 21.08 21.18
C GLN A 595 77.61 20.41 22.51
N ARG A 596 76.84 19.43 22.99
CA ARG A 596 77.20 18.66 24.21
C ARG A 596 78.46 17.82 24.03
N SER A 597 78.67 17.22 22.86
CA SER A 597 79.90 16.48 22.57
C SER A 597 81.12 17.40 22.40
N ALA A 598 80.93 18.61 21.86
CA ALA A 598 81.99 19.61 21.76
C ALA A 598 82.34 20.27 23.10
N SER A 599 81.37 20.37 24.02
CA SER A 599 81.56 20.95 25.35
C SER A 599 82.06 19.94 26.40
N SER A 600 82.32 18.68 26.02
CA SER A 600 82.88 17.65 26.91
C SER A 600 84.41 17.59 26.87
N GLN A 601 85.07 18.52 26.18
CA GLN A 601 86.46 18.86 26.39
C GLN A 601 86.51 20.31 26.91
N VAL A 602 87.25 20.53 27.99
CA VAL A 602 87.40 21.80 28.74
C VAL A 602 86.35 22.02 29.83
N ALA A 603 86.65 21.60 31.06
CA ALA A 603 87.01 22.52 32.14
C ALA A 603 87.16 21.79 33.50
N VAL A 604 88.27 22.09 34.16
CA VAL A 604 88.76 21.63 35.45
C VAL A 604 88.55 22.78 36.46
N TYR A 605 88.05 22.47 37.69
CA TYR A 605 88.01 23.30 38.92
C TYR A 605 87.21 24.64 38.83
N THR A 606 86.48 25.14 39.85
CA THR A 606 86.76 25.37 41.27
C THR A 606 85.46 25.51 42.11
N ALA A 607 85.58 25.30 43.43
CA ALA A 607 84.65 25.68 44.50
C ALA A 607 84.43 27.23 44.58
N GLN A 608 83.41 27.85 45.19
CA GLN A 608 82.81 27.70 46.54
C GLN A 608 81.55 28.67 46.67
N PRO A 609 80.97 29.08 47.85
CA PRO A 609 79.56 28.86 48.26
C PRO A 609 78.68 30.14 48.52
N HIS A 610 77.49 29.95 49.14
CA HIS A 610 76.46 30.91 49.68
C HIS A 610 75.32 31.30 48.70
N ASP A 611 74.07 31.57 49.07
CA ASP A 611 73.24 31.47 50.31
C ASP A 611 71.77 31.71 49.90
N GLY A 612 70.81 31.19 50.69
CA GLY A 612 69.55 31.89 51.01
C GLY A 612 68.31 31.80 50.09
N GLY A 613 67.22 31.25 50.65
CA GLY A 613 65.95 32.00 50.74
C GLY A 613 64.73 31.59 49.90
N GLY A 614 63.73 30.98 50.56
CA GLY A 614 62.37 31.54 50.69
C GLY A 614 61.37 31.56 49.51
N VAL A 615 60.22 30.89 49.73
CA VAL A 615 58.90 30.85 49.02
C VAL A 615 58.13 32.20 49.25
N PRO A 616 57.11 32.74 48.49
CA PRO A 616 55.88 32.07 47.98
C PRO A 616 55.05 32.62 46.76
N LEU A 617 54.15 31.74 46.26
CA LEU A 617 52.78 31.86 45.69
C LEU A 617 52.18 33.10 44.93
N ARG A 618 51.42 32.73 43.87
CA ARG A 618 50.21 33.32 43.22
C ARG A 618 50.36 34.42 42.15
N HIS A 619 49.86 34.13 40.94
CA HIS A 619 48.68 34.77 40.34
C HIS A 619 48.19 34.03 39.07
N ALA A 620 46.89 33.71 39.01
CA ALA A 620 46.16 33.33 37.80
C ALA A 620 45.58 34.58 37.12
N PRO A 621 45.18 34.52 35.83
CA PRO A 621 43.75 34.64 35.54
C PRO A 621 43.19 33.77 34.38
N LEU A 622 42.07 33.14 34.73
CA LEU A 622 40.81 32.80 34.05
C LEU A 622 40.37 33.41 32.69
N LEU A 623 39.60 32.56 31.95
CA LEU A 623 38.44 32.77 31.03
C LEU A 623 38.74 33.10 29.54
N THR A 624 38.14 32.45 28.52
CA THR A 624 36.69 32.21 28.29
C THR A 624 36.43 31.14 27.21
N ARG A 625 35.30 30.42 27.33
CA ARG A 625 34.72 29.51 26.33
C ARG A 625 33.41 30.14 25.84
N LYS A 626 33.27 30.43 24.53
CA LYS A 626 32.04 30.99 23.95
C LYS A 626 31.27 29.90 23.19
N LYS A 627 30.05 29.61 23.67
CA LYS A 627 28.95 28.99 22.91
C LYS A 627 28.32 30.08 22.04
N GLN A 628 27.97 29.75 20.80
CA GLN A 628 26.96 30.49 20.03
C GLN A 628 25.94 29.50 19.49
N ALA A 629 24.68 29.80 19.79
CA ALA A 629 23.49 29.24 19.17
C ALA A 629 23.00 30.23 18.11
N LEU A 630 22.54 29.69 16.98
CA LEU A 630 21.46 30.19 16.15
C LEU A 630 20.82 28.99 15.47
#